data_AF-A0A6M0HR74-F1
#
_entry.id   AF-A0A6M0HR74-F1
#
_cell.length_a   1.000
_cell.length_b   1.000
_cell.length_c   1.000
_cell.angle_alpha   90.00
_cell.angle_beta   90.00
_cell.angle_gamma   90.00
#
_symmetry.space_group_name_H-M   'P 1'
#
loop_
_entity.id
_entity.type
_entity.pdbx_description
1 polymer ?
#
loop_
_entity_poly.entity_id
_entity_poly.type
_entity_poly.pdbx_seq_one_letter_code
_entity_poly.pdbx_strand_id
1 'polypeptide(L)'
;MTEKMQAGAVGRAAEDIRVALMTTAAAIPEAERRRGPAPLPPRLVLRTSKSDPAVKVFHIRDGKVEISTRLSELDEADAQLQLDVYKLRKGARERGIVAPRMVPVAAILAHFLDAVRPAANAPDKEVAAYAALASRLGTLARHFGGAVLKDLTKARCNLYVEWRTGLRDARYREGNPDAPLATTASAREDLIELRKAVVLYADEHALAWHPKVHVPKAGPGRTRWLRRKEVARILWATRGRIWDAATNDWQVETVIGADGIPVNRRVLRPRHIVLNRKAIRRFVAIGLYTGTRNAAIRELTWEANEDGGCLDLDGRYIHRRGFGRDPSVGKPRASSRIARKFCAMATPWRDEDLEAGIAHVVHQTDGSAYAASPACVWGSVIADAGLGEEVVPHVLRHTAATWLRIGRTDVRAAADLLGMSVQAVVRIYGQWTLEGQDTAADELGYGKGIKADVFVGGKRPKPKTEPKPEPKPEPKPEPTPEPTAPASPERVPAFAPMPAMAMSYGWAEPAWTGVSTFATPTAIVVPRGSRRRTRRITATRRGRQMTYLQRDVLKAR
;
A
#
# COMPACT_ATOMS: atom_id res chain seq x y z
N MET A 1 20.12 -10.44 9.83
CA MET A 1 19.26 -10.13 11.01
C MET A 1 17.77 -10.35 10.73
N THR A 2 17.28 -10.09 9.51
CA THR A 2 15.90 -10.36 9.06
C THR A 2 15.53 -11.85 9.02
N GLU A 3 16.44 -12.74 8.61
CA GLU A 3 16.20 -14.21 8.63
C GLU A 3 15.97 -14.77 10.04
N LYS A 4 16.79 -14.37 11.02
CA LYS A 4 16.60 -14.78 12.44
C LYS A 4 15.26 -14.30 13.01
N MET A 5 14.76 -13.15 12.57
CA MET A 5 13.45 -12.63 13.00
C MET A 5 12.28 -13.39 12.37
N GLN A 6 12.40 -13.80 11.09
CA GLN A 6 11.36 -14.54 10.38
C GLN A 6 11.23 -15.98 10.89
N ALA A 7 12.36 -16.65 11.17
CA ALA A 7 12.36 -17.95 11.84
C ALA A 7 11.68 -17.90 13.23
N GLY A 8 11.94 -16.84 14.00
CA GLY A 8 11.32 -16.66 15.33
C GLY A 8 9.82 -16.33 15.30
N ALA A 9 9.29 -15.77 14.21
CA ALA A 9 7.86 -15.50 14.08
C ALA A 9 7.06 -16.75 13.67
N VAL A 10 7.63 -17.56 12.76
CA VAL A 10 7.05 -18.85 12.37
C VAL A 10 7.09 -19.83 13.53
N GLY A 11 8.22 -19.94 14.24
CA GLY A 11 8.35 -20.80 15.42
C GLY A 11 7.36 -20.42 16.53
N ARG A 12 7.17 -19.12 16.79
CA ARG A 12 6.17 -18.65 17.76
C ARG A 12 4.73 -18.98 17.35
N ALA A 13 4.38 -18.79 16.07
CA ALA A 13 3.05 -19.13 15.59
C ALA A 13 2.79 -20.66 15.64
N ALA A 14 3.79 -21.47 15.30
CA ALA A 14 3.73 -22.92 15.42
C ALA A 14 3.58 -23.34 16.89
N GLU A 15 4.29 -22.70 17.82
CA GLU A 15 4.14 -22.96 19.26
C GLU A 15 2.78 -22.52 19.79
N ASP A 16 2.27 -21.35 19.40
CA ASP A 16 0.91 -20.91 19.77
C ASP A 16 -0.15 -21.93 19.31
N ILE A 17 0.00 -22.45 18.09
CA ILE A 17 -0.86 -23.51 17.55
C ILE A 17 -0.67 -24.82 18.33
N ARG A 18 0.57 -25.19 18.68
CA ARG A 18 0.89 -26.39 19.47
C ARG A 18 0.30 -26.32 20.88
N VAL A 19 0.47 -25.20 21.58
CA VAL A 19 -0.11 -24.95 22.91
C VAL A 19 -1.62 -25.04 22.84
N ALA A 20 -2.24 -24.46 21.81
CA ALA A 20 -3.68 -24.59 21.60
C ALA A 20 -4.12 -26.05 21.37
N LEU A 21 -3.38 -26.82 20.56
CA LEU A 21 -3.64 -28.25 20.34
C LEU A 21 -3.52 -29.06 21.64
N MET A 22 -2.48 -28.81 22.44
CA MET A 22 -2.26 -29.47 23.73
C MET A 22 -3.37 -29.13 24.74
N THR A 23 -3.77 -27.86 24.81
CA THR A 23 -4.86 -27.40 25.68
C THR A 23 -6.19 -28.04 25.26
N THR A 24 -6.44 -28.13 23.95
CA THR A 24 -7.64 -28.81 23.43
C THR A 24 -7.59 -30.30 23.73
N ALA A 25 -6.44 -30.96 23.55
CA ALA A 25 -6.26 -32.38 23.86
C ALA A 25 -6.51 -32.67 25.35
N ALA A 26 -6.07 -31.79 26.24
CA ALA A 26 -6.28 -31.89 27.68
C ALA A 26 -7.74 -31.59 28.11
N ALA A 27 -8.45 -30.72 27.38
CA ALA A 27 -9.85 -30.38 27.65
C ALA A 27 -10.85 -31.45 27.20
N ILE A 28 -10.38 -32.47 26.47
CA ILE A 28 -11.19 -33.60 26.06
C ILE A 28 -11.27 -34.57 27.26
N PRO A 29 -12.46 -34.84 27.82
CA PRO A 29 -12.60 -35.79 28.92
C PRO A 29 -12.17 -37.20 28.50
N GLU A 30 -11.43 -37.88 29.39
CA GLU A 30 -11.02 -39.27 29.20
C GLU A 30 -12.27 -40.17 29.13
N ALA A 31 -12.30 -41.10 28.18
CA ALA A 31 -13.37 -42.10 28.11
C ALA A 31 -13.29 -43.03 29.33
N GLU A 32 -14.45 -43.39 29.91
CA GLU A 32 -14.52 -44.38 30.99
C GLU A 32 -13.89 -45.71 30.52
N ARG A 33 -12.81 -46.11 31.20
CA ARG A 33 -12.00 -47.26 30.80
C ARG A 33 -12.67 -48.56 31.24
N ARG A 34 -12.75 -49.53 30.32
CA ARG A 34 -12.96 -50.94 30.70
C ARG A 34 -11.64 -51.55 31.20
N ARG A 35 -11.73 -52.40 32.23
CA ARG A 35 -10.63 -52.94 33.06
C ARG A 35 -9.39 -53.41 32.27
N GLY A 36 -8.19 -52.97 32.72
CA GLY A 36 -6.86 -53.43 32.29
C GLY A 36 -5.75 -52.38 32.51
N PRO A 37 -4.45 -52.75 32.47
CA PRO A 37 -3.34 -51.79 32.54
C PRO A 37 -3.36 -50.83 31.34
N ALA A 38 -3.09 -49.55 31.58
CA ALA A 38 -3.13 -48.53 30.52
C ALA A 38 -2.09 -48.85 29.42
N PRO A 39 -2.49 -48.92 28.13
CA PRO A 39 -1.51 -48.98 27.06
C PRO A 39 -0.63 -47.74 27.09
N LEU A 40 0.66 -47.90 26.77
CA LEU A 40 1.58 -46.78 26.70
C LEU A 40 1.06 -45.74 25.69
N PRO A 41 1.01 -44.44 26.05
CA PRO A 41 0.52 -43.41 25.17
C PRO A 41 1.43 -43.27 23.94
N PRO A 42 0.90 -42.76 22.80
CA PRO A 42 1.71 -42.46 21.63
C PRO A 42 2.89 -41.56 22.02
N ARG A 43 4.10 -41.93 21.59
CA ARG A 43 5.34 -41.19 21.90
C ARG A 43 6.27 -41.13 20.70
N LEU A 44 7.13 -40.11 20.68
CA LEU A 44 8.20 -40.02 19.70
C LEU A 44 9.34 -40.98 20.07
N VAL A 45 9.90 -41.60 19.04
CA VAL A 45 11.08 -42.47 19.12
C VAL A 45 11.99 -42.10 17.96
N LEU A 46 13.28 -41.91 18.26
CA LEU A 46 14.28 -41.61 17.25
C LEU A 46 14.79 -42.92 16.61
N ARG A 47 14.81 -42.99 15.28
CA ARG A 47 15.30 -44.16 14.53
C ARG A 47 16.30 -43.72 13.47
N THR A 48 17.30 -44.56 13.23
CA THR A 48 18.19 -44.39 12.07
C THR A 48 17.43 -44.69 10.79
N SER A 49 17.60 -43.83 9.78
CA SER A 49 16.98 -44.00 8.47
C SER A 49 17.46 -45.30 7.81
N LYS A 50 16.56 -45.99 7.12
CA LYS A 50 16.92 -47.19 6.33
C LYS A 50 17.78 -46.87 5.11
N SER A 51 17.72 -45.63 4.63
CA SER A 51 18.38 -45.19 3.40
C SER A 51 19.78 -44.63 3.66
N ASP A 52 20.00 -44.02 4.82
CA ASP A 52 21.26 -43.40 5.21
C ASP A 52 21.44 -43.53 6.74
N PRO A 53 22.41 -44.32 7.23
CA PRO A 53 22.66 -44.53 8.66
C PRO A 53 23.01 -43.25 9.44
N ALA A 54 23.48 -42.20 8.75
CA ALA A 54 23.83 -40.93 9.36
C ALA A 54 22.61 -40.06 9.69
N VAL A 55 21.45 -40.34 9.09
CA VAL A 55 20.23 -39.54 9.27
C VAL A 55 19.31 -40.21 10.27
N LYS A 56 19.03 -39.52 11.37
CA LYS A 56 18.04 -39.94 12.38
C LYS A 56 16.71 -39.22 12.14
N VAL A 57 15.62 -39.98 12.14
CA VAL A 57 14.26 -39.51 11.86
C VAL A 57 13.37 -39.82 13.06
N PHE A 58 12.47 -38.89 13.39
CA PHE A 58 11.47 -39.10 14.42
C PHE A 58 10.35 -40.04 13.92
N HIS A 59 9.96 -41.00 14.76
CA HIS A 59 8.82 -41.89 14.52
C HIS A 59 7.82 -41.78 15.67
N ILE A 60 6.53 -41.72 15.34
CA ILE A 60 5.44 -41.82 16.31
C ILE A 60 5.18 -43.30 16.53
N ARG A 61 5.45 -43.77 17.75
CA ARG A 61 5.17 -45.14 18.17
C ARG A 61 3.90 -45.19 19.00
N ASP A 62 2.94 -45.96 18.52
CA ASP A 62 1.66 -46.22 19.18
C ASP A 62 1.42 -47.73 19.30
N GLY A 63 1.81 -48.29 20.45
CA GLY A 63 1.80 -49.74 20.67
C GLY A 63 2.69 -50.49 19.66
N LYS A 64 2.05 -51.25 18.76
CA LYS A 64 2.70 -52.03 17.69
C LYS A 64 2.83 -51.26 16.37
N VAL A 65 2.18 -50.10 16.23
CA VAL A 65 2.21 -49.29 15.02
C VAL A 65 3.31 -48.22 15.16
N GLU A 66 4.14 -48.07 14.14
CA GLU A 66 5.22 -47.07 14.09
C GLU A 66 5.09 -46.26 12.80
N ILE A 67 4.87 -44.95 12.91
CA ILE A 67 4.64 -44.04 11.78
C ILE A 67 5.83 -43.08 11.70
N SER A 68 6.48 -42.99 10.55
CA SER A 68 7.58 -42.04 10.35
C SER A 68 7.02 -40.61 10.22
N THR A 69 7.59 -39.67 10.97
CA THR A 69 7.28 -38.22 10.84
C THR A 69 8.00 -37.58 9.65
N ARG A 70 9.02 -38.28 9.11
CA ARG A 70 9.98 -37.76 8.10
C ARG A 70 10.78 -36.54 8.55
N LEU A 71 10.71 -36.18 9.83
CA LEU A 71 11.40 -35.04 10.43
C LEU A 71 12.71 -35.49 11.09
N SER A 72 13.75 -34.69 10.93
CA SER A 72 15.09 -35.00 11.42
C SER A 72 15.25 -34.73 12.91
N GLU A 73 16.35 -35.17 13.52
CA GLU A 73 16.70 -34.85 14.92
C GLU A 73 16.73 -33.33 15.21
N LEU A 74 16.92 -32.49 14.19
CA LEU A 74 16.95 -31.02 14.33
C LEU A 74 15.55 -30.38 14.37
N ASP A 75 14.50 -31.10 13.97
CA ASP A 75 13.13 -30.60 13.82
C ASP A 75 12.19 -31.11 14.93
N GLU A 76 12.71 -31.23 16.17
CA GLU A 76 12.00 -31.82 17.31
C GLU A 76 10.65 -31.13 17.60
N ALA A 77 10.58 -29.80 17.47
CA ALA A 77 9.35 -29.04 17.70
C ALA A 77 8.23 -29.40 16.70
N ASP A 78 8.57 -29.54 15.41
CA ASP A 78 7.65 -29.95 14.36
C ASP A 78 7.23 -31.42 14.55
N ALA A 79 8.16 -32.29 14.96
CA ALA A 79 7.87 -33.69 15.24
C ALA A 79 6.91 -33.84 16.43
N GLN A 80 7.08 -33.01 17.46
CA GLN A 80 6.21 -32.96 18.61
C GLN A 80 4.81 -32.46 18.24
N LEU A 81 4.69 -31.45 17.38
CA LEU A 81 3.41 -30.99 16.83
C LEU A 81 2.69 -32.11 16.06
N GLN A 82 3.41 -32.91 15.25
CA GLN A 82 2.84 -34.09 14.59
C GLN A 82 2.36 -35.16 15.59
N LEU A 83 3.09 -35.40 16.69
CA LEU A 83 2.65 -36.31 17.74
C LEU A 83 1.33 -35.82 18.39
N ASP A 84 1.23 -34.52 18.64
CA ASP A 84 0.05 -33.93 19.30
C ASP A 84 -1.19 -34.01 18.38
N VAL A 85 -1.01 -33.74 17.08
CA VAL A 85 -2.04 -33.97 16.06
C VAL A 85 -2.43 -35.46 15.99
N TYR A 86 -1.46 -36.37 16.08
CA TYR A 86 -1.72 -37.81 16.09
C TYR A 86 -2.54 -38.26 17.30
N LYS A 87 -2.18 -37.80 18.51
CA LYS A 87 -2.93 -38.08 19.74
C LYS A 87 -4.37 -37.57 19.65
N LEU A 88 -4.56 -36.36 19.12
CA LEU A 88 -5.89 -35.82 18.85
C LEU A 88 -6.66 -36.72 17.89
N ARG A 89 -6.09 -37.08 16.73
CA ARG A 89 -6.73 -37.97 15.74
C ARG A 89 -7.09 -39.33 16.32
N LYS A 90 -6.20 -39.93 17.12
CA LYS A 90 -6.42 -41.24 17.76
C LYS A 90 -7.55 -41.19 18.78
N GLY A 91 -7.49 -40.24 19.73
CA GLY A 91 -8.57 -40.07 20.71
C GLY A 91 -9.90 -39.70 20.05
N ALA A 92 -9.87 -39.09 18.87
CA ALA A 92 -11.06 -38.79 18.09
C ALA A 92 -11.60 -40.00 17.29
N ARG A 93 -10.73 -40.91 16.82
CA ARG A 93 -11.08 -42.16 16.12
C ARG A 93 -11.62 -43.23 17.07
N GLU A 94 -11.07 -43.35 18.27
CA GLU A 94 -11.48 -44.33 19.30
C GLU A 94 -12.91 -44.12 19.82
N ARG A 95 -13.47 -42.92 19.62
CA ARG A 95 -14.85 -42.59 20.01
C ARG A 95 -15.91 -42.81 18.92
N GLY A 96 -15.51 -43.37 17.77
CA GLY A 96 -16.44 -43.72 16.70
C GLY A 96 -16.97 -42.49 15.97
N ILE A 97 -16.26 -42.07 14.92
CA ILE A 97 -16.57 -40.92 14.06
C ILE A 97 -16.58 -39.61 14.86
N VAL A 98 -15.51 -38.81 14.73
CA VAL A 98 -15.59 -37.40 15.14
C VAL A 98 -16.74 -36.81 14.33
N ALA A 99 -17.89 -36.59 14.98
CA ALA A 99 -18.95 -35.82 14.36
C ALA A 99 -18.27 -34.55 13.80
N PRO A 100 -18.41 -34.22 12.50
CA PRO A 100 -17.66 -33.13 11.87
C PRO A 100 -17.69 -31.81 12.68
N ARG A 101 -18.73 -31.63 13.49
CA ARG A 101 -18.92 -30.59 14.50
C ARG A 101 -17.81 -30.45 15.56
N MET A 102 -17.11 -31.51 15.91
CA MET A 102 -16.16 -31.58 17.03
C MET A 102 -14.69 -31.48 16.60
N VAL A 103 -14.42 -31.25 15.32
CA VAL A 103 -13.05 -31.04 14.82
C VAL A 103 -12.47 -29.77 15.47
N PRO A 104 -11.30 -29.85 16.12
CA PRO A 104 -10.64 -28.69 16.69
C PRO A 104 -10.20 -27.67 15.64
N VAL A 105 -10.45 -26.38 15.91
CA VAL A 105 -10.00 -25.30 15.01
C VAL A 105 -8.48 -25.22 14.95
N ALA A 106 -7.78 -25.48 16.07
CA ALA A 106 -6.32 -25.53 16.07
C ALA A 106 -5.76 -26.59 15.10
N ALA A 107 -6.42 -27.75 14.97
CA ALA A 107 -5.99 -28.80 14.04
C ALA A 107 -6.19 -28.37 12.57
N ILE A 108 -7.28 -27.65 12.29
CA ILE A 108 -7.55 -27.07 10.97
C ILE A 108 -6.49 -26.02 10.61
N LEU A 109 -6.14 -25.14 11.55
CA LEU A 109 -5.12 -24.11 11.32
C LEU A 109 -3.73 -24.72 11.11
N ALA A 110 -3.36 -25.74 11.90
CA ALA A 110 -2.11 -26.48 11.74
C ALA A 110 -2.02 -27.14 10.36
N HIS A 111 -3.09 -27.83 9.96
CA HIS A 111 -3.18 -28.48 8.64
C HIS A 111 -3.06 -27.47 7.50
N PHE A 112 -3.73 -26.32 7.62
CA PHE A 112 -3.64 -25.26 6.61
C PHE A 112 -2.23 -24.67 6.53
N LEU A 113 -1.55 -24.48 7.67
CA LEU A 113 -0.17 -23.99 7.70
C LEU A 113 0.78 -24.97 7.02
N ASP A 114 0.61 -26.27 7.25
CA ASP A 114 1.44 -27.30 6.61
C ASP A 114 1.18 -27.41 5.10
N ALA A 115 -0.09 -27.35 4.69
CA ALA A 115 -0.48 -27.41 3.28
C ALA A 115 0.06 -26.25 2.43
N VAL A 116 0.32 -25.08 3.04
CA VAL A 116 0.87 -23.90 2.37
C VAL A 116 2.36 -23.69 2.64
N ARG A 117 3.04 -24.67 3.25
CA ARG A 117 4.48 -24.61 3.54
C ARG A 117 5.26 -24.47 2.23
N PRO A 118 6.12 -23.45 2.08
CA PRO A 118 6.92 -23.29 0.88
C PRO A 118 7.96 -24.42 0.75
N ALA A 119 8.35 -24.74 -0.48
CA ALA A 119 9.45 -25.66 -0.74
C ALA A 119 10.77 -25.13 -0.18
N ALA A 120 11.74 -26.01 0.08
CA ALA A 120 13.03 -25.64 0.67
C ALA A 120 13.82 -24.60 -0.17
N ASN A 121 13.58 -24.54 -1.47
CA ASN A 121 14.20 -23.61 -2.42
C ASN A 121 13.25 -22.50 -2.89
N ALA A 122 12.18 -22.22 -2.15
CA ALA A 122 11.22 -21.17 -2.50
C ALA A 122 11.86 -19.77 -2.46
N PRO A 123 11.42 -18.84 -3.33
CA PRO A 123 11.93 -17.47 -3.35
C PRO A 123 11.60 -16.74 -2.04
N ASP A 124 12.47 -15.81 -1.62
CA ASP A 124 12.34 -15.02 -0.37
C ASP A 124 10.96 -14.39 -0.17
N LYS A 125 10.32 -14.00 -1.28
CA LYS A 125 8.98 -13.41 -1.27
C LYS A 125 7.90 -14.39 -0.81
N GLU A 126 8.00 -15.66 -1.21
CA GLU A 126 7.10 -16.72 -0.76
C GLU A 126 7.35 -17.05 0.71
N VAL A 127 8.61 -17.14 1.12
CA VAL A 127 8.99 -17.33 2.53
C VAL A 127 8.45 -16.20 3.41
N ALA A 128 8.57 -14.95 2.97
CA ALA A 128 8.02 -13.79 3.68
C ALA A 128 6.48 -13.81 3.72
N ALA A 129 5.82 -14.26 2.65
CA ALA A 129 4.37 -14.40 2.61
C ALA A 129 3.88 -15.51 3.55
N TYR A 130 4.58 -16.64 3.59
CA TYR A 130 4.33 -17.73 4.52
C TYR A 130 4.49 -17.27 5.98
N ALA A 131 5.57 -16.56 6.30
CA ALA A 131 5.78 -16.02 7.65
C ALA A 131 4.66 -15.05 8.09
N ALA A 132 4.20 -14.18 7.18
CA ALA A 132 3.07 -13.30 7.44
C ALA A 132 1.75 -14.06 7.66
N LEU A 133 1.53 -15.15 6.89
CA LEU A 133 0.38 -16.02 7.08
C LEU A 133 0.46 -16.76 8.41
N ALA A 134 1.61 -17.33 8.76
CA ALA A 134 1.82 -18.03 10.03
C ALA A 134 1.49 -17.11 11.22
N SER A 135 2.00 -15.87 11.24
CA SER A 135 1.69 -14.89 12.29
C SER A 135 0.18 -14.61 12.41
N ARG A 136 -0.53 -14.54 11.29
CA ARG A 136 -1.99 -14.39 11.27
C ARG A 136 -2.70 -15.64 11.83
N LEU A 137 -2.29 -16.84 11.41
CA LEU A 137 -2.87 -18.09 11.92
C LEU A 137 -2.60 -18.26 13.42
N GLY A 138 -1.44 -17.86 13.92
CA GLY A 138 -1.16 -17.81 15.36
C GLY A 138 -2.10 -16.86 16.10
N THR A 139 -2.42 -15.70 15.52
CA THR A 139 -3.44 -14.79 16.09
C THR A 139 -4.84 -15.40 16.12
N LEU A 140 -5.22 -16.18 15.10
CA LEU A 140 -6.46 -16.95 15.12
C LEU A 140 -6.42 -18.05 16.19
N ALA A 141 -5.30 -18.78 16.31
CA ALA A 141 -5.12 -19.84 17.30
C ALA A 141 -5.20 -19.31 18.75
N ARG A 142 -4.69 -18.11 19.03
CA ARG A 142 -4.83 -17.49 20.36
C ARG A 142 -6.28 -17.26 20.81
N HIS A 143 -7.20 -17.05 19.87
CA HIS A 143 -8.61 -16.81 20.17
C HIS A 143 -9.51 -18.05 19.98
N PHE A 144 -9.27 -18.81 18.91
CA PHE A 144 -10.06 -19.98 18.54
C PHE A 144 -9.39 -21.32 18.90
N GLY A 145 -8.23 -21.32 19.55
CA GLY A 145 -7.42 -22.51 19.78
C GLY A 145 -8.16 -23.65 20.47
N GLY A 146 -8.91 -23.33 21.54
CA GLY A 146 -9.77 -24.28 22.25
C GLY A 146 -11.17 -24.45 21.66
N ALA A 147 -11.46 -23.86 20.49
CA ALA A 147 -12.77 -23.97 19.83
C ALA A 147 -12.81 -25.19 18.91
N VAL A 148 -14.02 -25.71 18.70
CA VAL A 148 -14.31 -26.72 17.67
C VAL A 148 -15.16 -26.13 16.54
N LEU A 149 -15.32 -26.85 15.43
CA LEU A 149 -16.08 -26.38 14.26
C LEU A 149 -17.49 -25.88 14.61
N LYS A 150 -18.25 -26.55 15.50
CA LYS A 150 -19.59 -26.07 15.91
C LYS A 150 -19.58 -24.69 16.56
N ASP A 151 -18.45 -24.27 17.14
CA ASP A 151 -18.34 -23.02 17.87
C ASP A 151 -18.07 -21.81 16.95
N LEU A 152 -17.76 -22.06 15.67
CA LEU A 152 -17.54 -21.02 14.64
C LEU A 152 -18.88 -20.39 14.19
N THR A 153 -19.63 -19.88 15.16
CA THR A 153 -20.89 -19.17 14.95
C THR A 153 -20.63 -17.72 14.56
N LYS A 154 -21.66 -17.06 14.00
CA LYS A 154 -21.62 -15.62 13.71
C LYS A 154 -21.25 -14.79 14.95
N ALA A 155 -21.82 -15.14 16.10
CA ALA A 155 -21.54 -14.44 17.37
C ALA A 155 -20.06 -14.55 17.75
N ARG A 156 -19.47 -15.76 17.65
CA ARG A 156 -18.05 -15.96 17.98
C ARG A 156 -17.12 -15.25 16.99
N CYS A 157 -17.46 -15.20 15.70
CA CYS A 157 -16.70 -14.41 14.72
C CYS A 157 -16.76 -12.90 15.02
N ASN A 158 -17.89 -12.39 15.51
CA ASN A 158 -18.00 -10.97 15.88
C ASN A 158 -17.18 -10.64 17.14
N LEU A 159 -17.20 -11.51 18.15
CA LEU A 159 -16.34 -11.39 19.34
C LEU A 159 -14.86 -11.39 18.97
N TYR A 160 -14.47 -12.21 17.99
CA TYR A 160 -13.11 -12.17 17.46
C TYR A 160 -12.77 -10.82 16.84
N VAL A 161 -13.68 -10.19 16.08
CA VAL A 161 -13.43 -8.87 15.48
C VAL A 161 -13.21 -7.83 16.57
N GLU A 162 -14.07 -7.80 17.60
CA GLU A 162 -13.95 -6.88 18.74
C GLU A 162 -12.60 -7.07 19.46
N TRP A 163 -12.28 -8.32 19.83
CA TRP A 163 -11.00 -8.66 20.45
C TRP A 163 -9.81 -8.28 19.57
N ARG A 164 -9.86 -8.59 18.27
CA ARG A 164 -8.79 -8.32 17.32
C ARG A 164 -8.52 -6.83 17.15
N THR A 165 -9.57 -6.00 17.17
CA THR A 165 -9.46 -4.54 17.09
C THR A 165 -8.95 -3.90 18.38
N GLY A 166 -9.02 -4.59 19.51
CA GLY A 166 -8.38 -4.16 20.76
C GLY A 166 -6.87 -4.44 20.82
N LEU A 167 -6.34 -5.23 19.88
CA LEU A 167 -4.91 -5.56 19.82
C LEU A 167 -4.14 -4.64 18.88
N ARG A 168 -2.86 -4.42 19.19
CA ARG A 168 -1.90 -3.79 18.28
C ARG A 168 -1.75 -4.64 17.01
N ASP A 169 -1.50 -3.97 15.89
CA ASP A 169 -1.34 -4.63 14.61
C ASP A 169 -0.02 -5.45 14.57
N ALA A 170 -0.15 -6.78 14.41
CA ALA A 170 0.95 -7.74 14.40
C ALA A 170 2.01 -7.51 13.30
N ARG A 171 1.73 -6.64 12.32
CA ARG A 171 2.71 -6.23 11.30
C ARG A 171 3.80 -5.31 11.85
N TYR A 172 3.54 -4.66 12.98
CA TYR A 172 4.49 -3.79 13.64
C TYR A 172 5.36 -4.59 14.62
N ARG A 173 6.56 -4.08 14.90
CA ARG A 173 7.45 -4.71 15.89
C ARG A 173 6.77 -4.74 17.26
N GLU A 174 6.92 -5.87 17.93
CA GLU A 174 6.47 -6.06 19.30
C GLU A 174 7.09 -4.99 20.22
N GLY A 175 6.27 -4.38 21.08
CA GLY A 175 6.70 -3.28 21.94
C GLY A 175 6.82 -1.91 21.28
N ASN A 176 6.48 -1.74 19.99
CA ASN A 176 6.46 -0.42 19.37
C ASN A 176 5.32 0.44 19.97
N PRO A 177 5.63 1.56 20.66
CA PRO A 177 4.63 2.40 21.32
C PRO A 177 3.66 3.03 20.31
N ASP A 178 4.12 3.27 19.08
CA ASP A 178 3.35 3.92 17.99
C ASP A 178 2.61 2.92 17.09
N ALA A 179 2.64 1.63 17.42
CA ALA A 179 1.93 0.63 16.62
C ALA A 179 0.40 0.85 16.74
N PRO A 180 -0.30 1.11 15.62
CA PRO A 180 -1.74 1.32 15.64
C PRO A 180 -2.48 0.04 16.04
N LEU A 181 -3.69 0.22 16.57
CA LEU A 181 -4.62 -0.88 16.75
C LEU A 181 -4.98 -1.50 15.40
N ALA A 182 -5.26 -2.80 15.41
CA ALA A 182 -5.65 -3.48 14.20
C ALA A 182 -7.04 -3.02 13.73
N THR A 183 -7.16 -2.91 12.41
CA THR A 183 -8.39 -2.45 11.79
C THR A 183 -9.41 -3.58 11.66
N THR A 184 -10.70 -3.22 11.53
CA THR A 184 -11.75 -4.17 11.17
C THR A 184 -11.46 -4.89 9.85
N ALA A 185 -10.73 -4.24 8.92
CA ALA A 185 -10.28 -4.86 7.68
C ALA A 185 -9.25 -5.97 7.93
N SER A 186 -8.33 -5.77 8.88
CA SER A 186 -7.35 -6.79 9.30
C SER A 186 -8.07 -8.00 9.92
N ALA A 187 -9.00 -7.77 10.86
CA ALA A 187 -9.80 -8.84 11.45
C ALA A 187 -10.64 -9.61 10.41
N ARG A 188 -11.17 -8.88 9.41
CA ARG A 188 -11.88 -9.46 8.27
C ARG A 188 -10.97 -10.35 7.41
N GLU A 189 -9.74 -9.93 7.13
CA GLU A 189 -8.75 -10.76 6.42
C GLU A 189 -8.43 -12.03 7.20
N ASP A 190 -8.27 -11.93 8.52
CA ASP A 190 -8.01 -13.07 9.39
C ASP A 190 -9.16 -14.10 9.30
N LEU A 191 -10.41 -13.65 9.36
CA LEU A 191 -11.59 -14.52 9.18
C LEU A 191 -11.75 -15.09 7.76
N ILE A 192 -11.23 -14.40 6.72
CA ILE A 192 -11.18 -14.95 5.36
C ILE A 192 -10.18 -16.11 5.29
N GLU A 193 -9.01 -15.98 5.92
CA GLU A 193 -8.04 -17.07 5.99
C GLU A 193 -8.56 -18.25 6.83
N LEU A 194 -9.24 -17.99 7.96
CA LEU A 194 -9.92 -19.03 8.73
C LEU A 194 -10.94 -19.80 7.88
N ARG A 195 -11.74 -19.09 7.07
CA ARG A 195 -12.69 -19.73 6.16
C ARG A 195 -12.00 -20.64 5.15
N LYS A 196 -10.89 -20.21 4.56
CA LYS A 196 -10.12 -21.04 3.61
C LYS A 196 -9.56 -22.28 4.29
N ALA A 197 -9.02 -22.14 5.50
CA ALA A 197 -8.51 -23.27 6.28
C ALA A 197 -9.61 -24.31 6.55
N VAL A 198 -10.81 -23.87 6.96
CA VAL A 198 -11.96 -24.76 7.19
C VAL A 198 -12.39 -25.48 5.91
N VAL A 199 -12.47 -24.76 4.78
CA VAL A 199 -12.87 -25.34 3.49
C VAL A 199 -11.83 -26.37 3.02
N LEU A 200 -10.55 -26.02 3.02
CA LEU A 200 -9.48 -26.95 2.62
C LEU A 200 -9.52 -28.24 3.45
N TYR A 201 -9.61 -28.10 4.77
CA TYR A 201 -9.68 -29.25 5.67
C TYR A 201 -10.94 -30.09 5.43
N ALA A 202 -12.09 -29.46 5.20
CA ALA A 202 -13.34 -30.16 4.94
C ALA A 202 -13.30 -30.94 3.63
N ASP A 203 -12.74 -30.36 2.57
CA ASP A 203 -12.63 -30.98 1.26
C ASP A 203 -11.66 -32.18 1.29
N GLU A 204 -10.47 -32.02 1.87
CA GLU A 204 -9.45 -33.07 1.93
C GLU A 204 -9.83 -34.24 2.85
N HIS A 205 -10.62 -33.99 3.89
CA HIS A 205 -11.09 -35.02 4.82
C HIS A 205 -12.53 -35.46 4.56
N ALA A 206 -13.14 -35.02 3.46
CA ALA A 206 -14.52 -35.33 3.08
C ALA A 206 -15.51 -35.16 4.25
N LEU A 207 -15.40 -34.05 4.99
CA LEU A 207 -16.28 -33.78 6.11
C LEU A 207 -17.72 -33.63 5.63
N ALA A 208 -18.64 -34.43 6.19
CA ALA A 208 -20.06 -34.35 5.85
C ALA A 208 -20.70 -32.98 6.16
N TRP A 209 -20.08 -32.17 7.02
CA TRP A 209 -20.55 -30.83 7.37
C TRP A 209 -19.40 -29.95 7.88
N HIS A 210 -19.42 -28.67 7.49
CA HIS A 210 -18.62 -27.62 8.13
C HIS A 210 -19.44 -26.30 8.21
N PRO A 211 -19.18 -25.44 9.21
CA PRO A 211 -19.87 -24.16 9.34
C PRO A 211 -19.47 -23.19 8.22
N LYS A 212 -20.40 -22.30 7.84
CA LYS A 212 -20.08 -21.13 7.02
C LYS A 212 -19.53 -20.02 7.90
N VAL A 213 -18.20 -19.92 7.98
CA VAL A 213 -17.51 -18.90 8.77
C VAL A 213 -18.01 -17.50 8.38
N HIS A 214 -18.55 -16.77 9.36
CA HIS A 214 -19.04 -15.40 9.14
C HIS A 214 -17.85 -14.45 8.91
N VAL A 215 -17.91 -13.66 7.85
CA VAL A 215 -16.92 -12.62 7.55
C VAL A 215 -17.69 -11.30 7.46
N PRO A 216 -17.29 -10.26 8.22
CA PRO A 216 -17.92 -8.96 8.16
C PRO A 216 -17.98 -8.39 6.74
N LYS A 217 -19.00 -7.57 6.47
CA LYS A 217 -19.07 -6.82 5.21
C LYS A 217 -17.80 -5.97 5.08
N ALA A 218 -17.30 -5.85 3.85
CA ALA A 218 -16.16 -4.96 3.60
C ALA A 218 -16.57 -3.53 3.95
N GLY A 219 -15.68 -2.80 4.63
CA GLY A 219 -15.88 -1.37 4.85
C GLY A 219 -15.90 -0.59 3.52
N PRO A 220 -16.32 0.68 3.56
CA PRO A 220 -16.31 1.52 2.37
C PRO A 220 -14.88 1.59 1.79
N GLY A 221 -14.77 1.42 0.47
CA GLY A 221 -13.49 1.59 -0.21
C GLY A 221 -13.04 3.05 -0.14
N ARG A 222 -11.73 3.29 -0.23
CA ARG A 222 -11.18 4.65 -0.31
C ARG A 222 -11.68 5.32 -1.60
N THR A 223 -12.30 6.49 -1.49
CA THR A 223 -12.85 7.29 -2.61
C THR A 223 -12.05 8.58 -2.86
N ARG A 224 -11.03 8.85 -2.03
CA ARG A 224 -10.22 10.06 -2.13
C ARG A 224 -9.42 10.09 -3.43
N TRP A 225 -9.59 11.15 -4.22
CA TRP A 225 -8.78 11.51 -5.39
C TRP A 225 -8.29 12.96 -5.28
N LEU A 226 -7.19 13.32 -5.94
CA LEU A 226 -6.54 14.63 -5.80
C LEU A 226 -6.94 15.64 -6.87
N ARG A 227 -7.19 16.88 -6.45
CA ARG A 227 -7.33 18.04 -7.35
C ARG A 227 -5.99 18.51 -7.89
N ARG A 228 -5.99 19.24 -9.01
CA ARG A 228 -4.78 19.80 -9.63
C ARG A 228 -3.97 20.68 -8.68
N LYS A 229 -4.64 21.53 -7.87
CA LYS A 229 -3.99 22.37 -6.85
C LYS A 229 -3.30 21.54 -5.77
N GLU A 230 -3.89 20.43 -5.34
CA GLU A 230 -3.30 19.52 -4.34
C GLU A 230 -2.08 18.79 -4.88
N VAL A 231 -2.15 18.30 -6.13
CA VAL A 231 -1.00 17.73 -6.81
C VAL A 231 0.13 18.76 -6.93
N ALA A 232 -0.19 20.01 -7.25
CA ALA A 232 0.81 21.08 -7.28
C ALA A 232 1.45 21.30 -5.90
N ARG A 233 0.66 21.31 -4.81
CA ARG A 233 1.18 21.39 -3.44
C ARG A 233 2.13 20.24 -3.12
N ILE A 234 1.76 19.00 -3.45
CA ILE A 234 2.63 17.83 -3.26
C ILE A 234 3.95 18.00 -4.02
N LEU A 235 3.89 18.39 -5.30
CA LEU A 235 5.10 18.58 -6.12
C LEU A 235 6.00 19.71 -5.58
N TRP A 236 5.43 20.80 -5.08
CA TRP A 236 6.19 21.86 -4.42
C TRP A 236 6.78 21.43 -3.08
N ALA A 237 6.07 20.62 -2.30
CA ALA A 237 6.57 20.03 -1.05
C ALA A 237 7.72 19.05 -1.29
N THR A 238 7.73 18.33 -2.42
CA THR A 238 8.92 17.53 -2.82
C THR A 238 10.15 18.39 -3.09
N ARG A 239 9.97 19.68 -3.41
CA ARG A 239 11.05 20.67 -3.57
C ARG A 239 11.39 21.41 -2.27
N GLY A 240 10.79 21.02 -1.15
CA GLY A 240 11.10 21.54 0.19
C GLY A 240 10.19 22.66 0.68
N ARG A 241 9.20 23.11 -0.11
CA ARG A 241 8.26 24.13 0.40
C ARG A 241 7.34 23.53 1.47
N ILE A 242 6.95 24.37 2.42
CA ILE A 242 6.05 23.99 3.52
C ILE A 242 4.77 24.81 3.40
N TRP A 243 3.63 24.13 3.33
CA TRP A 243 2.32 24.74 3.26
C TRP A 243 1.87 25.19 4.65
N ASP A 244 1.35 26.40 4.74
CA ASP A 244 0.68 26.90 5.93
C ASP A 244 -0.83 26.83 5.74
N ALA A 245 -1.48 25.99 6.55
CA ALA A 245 -2.93 25.85 6.51
C ALA A 245 -3.66 27.07 7.09
N ALA A 246 -3.04 27.83 7.99
CA ALA A 246 -3.67 28.98 8.63
C ALA A 246 -3.80 30.16 7.65
N THR A 247 -2.75 30.43 6.88
CA THR A 247 -2.73 31.51 5.87
C THR A 247 -3.20 31.05 4.49
N ASN A 248 -3.37 29.74 4.28
CA ASN A 248 -3.71 29.13 3.00
C ASN A 248 -2.70 29.48 1.88
N ASP A 249 -1.43 29.63 2.23
CA ASP A 249 -0.31 29.85 1.30
C ASP A 249 0.96 29.11 1.78
N TRP A 250 2.07 29.28 1.06
CA TRP A 250 3.37 28.76 1.44
C TRP A 250 3.97 29.56 2.60
N GLN A 251 4.58 28.87 3.57
CA GLN A 251 5.32 29.50 4.65
C GLN A 251 6.41 30.43 4.12
N VAL A 252 6.39 31.66 4.63
CA VAL A 252 7.38 32.70 4.36
C VAL A 252 7.98 33.17 5.67
N GLU A 253 9.27 33.49 5.64
CA GLU A 253 9.99 34.14 6.73
C GLU A 253 10.53 35.48 6.24
N THR A 254 10.43 36.50 7.08
CA THR A 254 11.03 37.81 6.84
C THR A 254 12.46 37.79 7.34
N VAL A 255 13.43 37.96 6.44
CA VAL A 255 14.85 38.01 6.78
C VAL A 255 15.40 39.37 6.39
N ILE A 256 16.18 39.98 7.26
CA ILE A 256 16.88 41.23 6.97
C ILE A 256 18.00 40.91 5.99
N GLY A 257 17.93 41.48 4.79
CA GLY A 257 18.97 41.33 3.78
C GLY A 257 20.29 41.97 4.21
N ALA A 258 21.37 41.68 3.48
CA ALA A 258 22.68 42.30 3.73
C ALA A 258 22.63 43.85 3.67
N ASP A 259 21.67 44.38 2.92
CA ASP A 259 21.45 45.81 2.71
C ASP A 259 20.53 46.44 3.78
N GLY A 260 20.16 45.70 4.83
CA GLY A 260 19.25 46.16 5.90
C GLY A 260 17.76 46.14 5.54
N ILE A 261 17.41 45.79 4.30
CA ILE A 261 16.03 45.75 3.81
C ILE A 261 15.36 44.41 4.19
N PRO A 262 14.16 44.39 4.79
CA PRO A 262 13.44 43.16 5.06
C PRO A 262 12.98 42.50 3.75
N VAL A 263 13.34 41.24 3.55
CA VAL A 263 12.93 40.43 2.39
C VAL A 263 12.17 39.20 2.87
N ASN A 264 10.96 39.02 2.32
CA ASN A 264 10.18 37.81 2.54
C ASN A 264 10.69 36.69 1.63
N ARG A 265 11.21 35.61 2.22
CA ARG A 265 11.62 34.41 1.49
C ARG A 265 10.79 33.20 1.92
N ARG A 266 10.62 32.25 1.00
CA ARG A 266 9.91 30.99 1.33
C ARG A 266 10.76 30.14 2.25
N VAL A 267 10.16 29.61 3.31
CA VAL A 267 10.78 28.62 4.18
C VAL A 267 10.93 27.31 3.39
N LEU A 268 12.14 26.78 3.35
CA LEU A 268 12.47 25.54 2.65
C LEU A 268 13.07 24.52 3.61
N ARG A 269 12.71 23.25 3.42
CA ARG A 269 13.39 22.13 4.10
C ARG A 269 14.87 22.05 3.71
N PRO A 270 15.75 21.61 4.62
CA PRO A 270 17.17 21.41 4.34
C PRO A 270 17.45 20.55 3.10
N ARG A 271 18.58 20.81 2.44
CA ARG A 271 18.97 20.17 1.17
C ARG A 271 18.93 18.64 1.22
N HIS A 272 19.41 18.02 2.30
CA HIS A 272 19.42 16.56 2.42
C HIS A 272 17.99 15.95 2.42
N ILE A 273 17.02 16.63 3.05
CA ILE A 273 15.60 16.22 3.00
C ILE A 273 15.06 16.33 1.58
N VAL A 274 15.36 17.44 0.89
CA VAL A 274 14.91 17.66 -0.50
C VAL A 274 15.50 16.61 -1.45
N LEU A 275 16.76 16.22 -1.26
CA LEU A 275 17.39 15.14 -2.01
C LEU A 275 16.68 13.80 -1.79
N ASN A 276 16.37 13.45 -0.54
CA ASN A 276 15.59 12.25 -0.21
C ASN A 276 14.18 12.25 -0.82
N ARG A 277 13.60 13.43 -1.07
CA ARG A 277 12.27 13.59 -1.68
C ARG A 277 12.26 13.49 -3.21
N LYS A 278 13.42 13.46 -3.88
CA LYS A 278 13.50 13.28 -5.35
C LYS A 278 12.75 12.01 -5.80
N ALA A 279 12.90 10.93 -5.06
CA ALA A 279 12.20 9.66 -5.31
C ALA A 279 10.68 9.83 -5.31
N ILE A 280 10.14 10.58 -4.34
CA ILE A 280 8.69 10.84 -4.23
C ILE A 280 8.20 11.68 -5.41
N ARG A 281 8.99 12.66 -5.87
CA ARG A 281 8.63 13.45 -7.05
C ARG A 281 8.46 12.57 -8.30
N ARG A 282 9.40 11.65 -8.54
CA ARG A 282 9.31 10.67 -9.64
C ARG A 282 8.12 9.74 -9.44
N PHE A 283 7.93 9.23 -8.22
CA PHE A 283 6.84 8.34 -7.85
C PHE A 283 5.45 8.97 -8.12
N VAL A 284 5.24 10.22 -7.69
CA VAL A 284 4.00 10.98 -7.93
C VAL A 284 3.72 11.11 -9.42
N ALA A 285 4.75 11.47 -10.20
CA ALA A 285 4.60 11.66 -11.62
C ALA A 285 4.25 10.34 -12.35
N ILE A 286 4.96 9.25 -12.06
CA ILE A 286 4.65 7.93 -12.62
C ILE A 286 3.22 7.51 -12.23
N GLY A 287 2.85 7.67 -10.96
CA GLY A 287 1.53 7.30 -10.45
C GLY A 287 0.39 8.04 -11.15
N LEU A 288 0.55 9.34 -11.45
CA LEU A 288 -0.48 10.14 -12.13
C LEU A 288 -0.53 9.92 -13.64
N TYR A 289 0.63 9.79 -14.31
CA TYR A 289 0.66 9.65 -15.78
C TYR A 289 0.37 8.23 -16.26
N THR A 290 0.60 7.22 -15.42
CA THR A 290 0.45 5.80 -15.81
C THR A 290 -0.58 5.05 -14.96
N GLY A 291 -1.03 5.64 -13.86
CA GLY A 291 -1.92 4.99 -12.90
C GLY A 291 -1.32 3.76 -12.23
N THR A 292 -0.01 3.52 -12.29
CA THR A 292 0.59 2.24 -11.87
C THR A 292 0.49 2.02 -10.35
N ARG A 293 0.41 0.74 -9.90
CA ARG A 293 0.30 0.39 -8.48
C ARG A 293 1.63 0.66 -7.76
N ASN A 294 1.58 1.04 -6.47
CA ASN A 294 2.76 1.35 -5.65
C ASN A 294 3.90 0.32 -5.80
N ALA A 295 3.64 -0.97 -5.57
CA ALA A 295 4.66 -2.01 -5.68
C ALA A 295 5.30 -2.06 -7.08
N ALA A 296 4.48 -2.00 -8.13
CA ALA A 296 4.98 -2.01 -9.49
C ALA A 296 5.81 -0.75 -9.81
N ILE A 297 5.47 0.43 -9.28
CA ILE A 297 6.28 1.65 -9.44
C ILE A 297 7.67 1.49 -8.81
N ARG A 298 7.77 0.87 -7.63
CA ARG A 298 9.06 0.62 -6.96
C ARG A 298 9.93 -0.41 -7.68
N GLU A 299 9.28 -1.40 -8.30
CA GLU A 299 9.92 -2.44 -9.09
C GLU A 299 10.34 -1.97 -10.50
N LEU A 300 9.99 -0.74 -10.93
CA LEU A 300 10.32 -0.24 -12.26
C LEU A 300 11.81 0.04 -12.43
N THR A 301 12.38 -0.48 -13.52
CA THR A 301 13.74 -0.20 -13.99
C THR A 301 13.74 0.54 -15.33
N TRP A 302 14.87 1.15 -15.67
CA TRP A 302 15.07 1.80 -16.96
C TRP A 302 15.23 0.77 -18.09
N GLU A 303 15.88 -0.35 -17.81
CA GLU A 303 16.08 -1.46 -18.74
C GLU A 303 15.14 -2.63 -18.44
N ALA A 304 14.83 -3.45 -19.45
CA ALA A 304 14.02 -4.65 -19.30
C ALA A 304 14.73 -5.73 -18.45
N ASN A 305 13.98 -6.39 -17.58
CA ASN A 305 14.45 -7.49 -16.75
C ASN A 305 13.38 -8.59 -16.60
N GLU A 306 13.77 -9.70 -15.98
CA GLU A 306 12.90 -10.86 -15.80
C GLU A 306 11.87 -10.65 -14.67
N ASP A 307 12.26 -9.92 -13.62
CA ASP A 307 11.50 -9.77 -12.39
C ASP A 307 10.57 -8.54 -12.34
N GLY A 308 11.08 -7.39 -12.78
CA GLY A 308 10.49 -6.07 -12.56
C GLY A 308 9.86 -5.47 -13.81
N GLY A 309 9.06 -4.43 -13.65
CA GLY A 309 8.61 -3.67 -14.82
C GLY A 309 9.76 -2.86 -15.42
N CYS A 310 9.62 -2.42 -16.67
CA CYS A 310 10.55 -1.44 -17.25
C CYS A 310 9.82 -0.25 -17.91
N LEU A 311 10.55 0.85 -18.05
CA LEU A 311 10.06 2.09 -18.65
C LEU A 311 10.80 2.38 -19.97
N ASP A 312 10.17 2.01 -21.08
CA ASP A 312 10.69 2.27 -22.43
C ASP A 312 10.23 3.66 -22.91
N LEU A 313 11.10 4.65 -22.70
CA LEU A 313 10.84 6.03 -23.11
C LEU A 313 10.87 6.22 -24.63
N ASP A 314 11.65 5.41 -25.35
CA ASP A 314 11.88 5.55 -26.78
C ASP A 314 10.69 4.95 -27.56
N GLY A 315 10.27 3.73 -27.20
CA GLY A 315 9.05 3.11 -27.72
C GLY A 315 7.76 3.71 -27.14
N ARG A 316 7.87 4.52 -26.07
CA ARG A 316 6.76 5.11 -25.31
C ARG A 316 5.85 4.04 -24.69
N TYR A 317 6.46 3.08 -24.00
CA TYR A 317 5.76 2.06 -23.25
C TYR A 317 6.18 2.04 -21.78
N ILE A 318 5.21 1.65 -20.94
CA ILE A 318 5.49 1.16 -19.59
C ILE A 318 5.12 -0.32 -19.55
N HIS A 319 6.09 -1.16 -19.22
CA HIS A 319 5.90 -2.56 -18.91
C HIS A 319 5.80 -2.69 -17.39
N ARG A 320 4.63 -3.08 -16.86
CA ARG A 320 4.40 -3.12 -15.40
C ARG A 320 4.79 -4.44 -14.75
N ARG A 321 5.25 -5.39 -15.54
CA ARG A 321 5.65 -6.75 -15.17
C ARG A 321 6.97 -7.08 -15.87
N GLY A 322 7.81 -7.87 -15.21
CA GLY A 322 8.99 -8.45 -15.84
C GLY A 322 8.64 -9.49 -16.88
N PHE A 323 9.53 -9.63 -17.86
CA PHE A 323 9.31 -10.50 -19.01
C PHE A 323 9.44 -11.99 -18.66
N GLY A 324 10.04 -12.32 -17.52
CA GLY A 324 10.13 -13.69 -17.00
C GLY A 324 8.89 -14.14 -16.23
N ARG A 325 7.94 -13.24 -15.93
CA ARG A 325 6.75 -13.57 -15.13
C ARG A 325 5.55 -13.92 -15.99
N ASP A 326 4.86 -15.00 -15.60
CA ASP A 326 3.64 -15.47 -16.25
C ASP A 326 2.53 -14.40 -16.23
N PRO A 327 1.95 -14.06 -17.40
CA PRO A 327 0.81 -13.15 -17.47
C PRO A 327 -0.47 -13.57 -16.78
N SER A 328 -0.70 -14.88 -16.64
CA SER A 328 -1.90 -15.45 -16.05
C SER A 328 -1.93 -15.36 -14.52
N VAL A 329 -0.75 -15.16 -13.90
CA VAL A 329 -0.60 -15.21 -12.45
C VAL A 329 -0.71 -13.81 -11.82
N GLY A 330 -1.66 -13.68 -10.90
CA GLY A 330 -1.84 -12.48 -10.08
C GLY A 330 -2.70 -11.40 -10.73
N LYS A 331 -2.60 -10.16 -10.22
CA LYS A 331 -3.42 -9.04 -10.73
C LYS A 331 -2.91 -8.59 -12.10
N PRO A 332 -3.79 -8.20 -13.04
CA PRO A 332 -3.38 -7.70 -14.35
C PRO A 332 -2.37 -6.55 -14.21
N ARG A 333 -1.26 -6.67 -14.94
CA ARG A 333 -0.16 -5.70 -15.05
C ARG A 333 0.21 -5.50 -16.52
N ALA A 334 -0.80 -5.23 -17.33
CA ALA A 334 -0.61 -5.05 -18.77
C ALA A 334 0.34 -3.87 -19.07
N SER A 335 1.08 -4.00 -20.16
CA SER A 335 1.87 -2.91 -20.72
C SER A 335 0.94 -1.87 -21.34
N SER A 336 1.33 -0.60 -21.32
CA SER A 336 0.55 0.45 -21.96
C SER A 336 1.43 1.55 -22.53
N ARG A 337 0.84 2.38 -23.39
CA ARG A 337 1.50 3.61 -23.86
C ARG A 337 1.72 4.59 -22.70
N ILE A 338 2.75 5.42 -22.84
CA ILE A 338 2.99 6.58 -21.97
C ILE A 338 2.86 7.89 -22.75
N ALA A 339 2.40 8.94 -22.07
CA ALA A 339 2.21 10.25 -22.67
C ALA A 339 3.55 10.88 -23.10
N ARG A 340 3.58 11.53 -24.27
CA ARG A 340 4.80 12.22 -24.78
C ARG A 340 5.38 13.21 -23.76
N LYS A 341 4.51 13.94 -23.05
CA LYS A 341 4.89 14.87 -21.99
C LYS A 341 5.62 14.17 -20.83
N PHE A 342 5.18 12.96 -20.48
CA PHE A 342 5.85 12.17 -19.44
C PHE A 342 7.23 11.70 -19.92
N CYS A 343 7.34 11.23 -21.17
CA CYS A 343 8.64 10.86 -21.76
C CYS A 343 9.64 12.01 -21.68
N ALA A 344 9.27 13.20 -22.17
CA ALA A 344 10.15 14.38 -22.15
C ALA A 344 10.64 14.75 -20.74
N MET A 345 9.80 14.56 -19.73
CA MET A 345 10.15 14.81 -18.33
C MET A 345 11.04 13.70 -17.74
N ALA A 346 10.84 12.44 -18.14
CA ALA A 346 11.55 11.28 -17.61
C ALA A 346 12.90 11.03 -18.31
N THR A 347 13.11 11.50 -19.55
CA THR A 347 14.35 11.31 -20.30
C THR A 347 15.58 11.84 -19.54
N PRO A 348 15.59 13.08 -19.00
CA PRO A 348 16.73 13.55 -18.21
C PRO A 348 16.99 12.72 -16.95
N TRP A 349 15.95 12.14 -16.36
CA TRP A 349 16.10 11.26 -15.18
C TRP A 349 16.79 9.96 -15.56
N ARG A 350 16.37 9.34 -16.66
CA ARG A 350 16.99 8.12 -17.19
C ARG A 350 18.47 8.35 -17.47
N ASP A 351 18.78 9.45 -18.16
CA ASP A 351 20.14 9.71 -18.60
C ASP A 351 21.07 9.98 -17.40
N GLU A 352 20.62 10.76 -16.39
CA GLU A 352 21.33 10.97 -15.11
C GLU A 352 21.55 9.66 -14.34
N ASP A 353 20.50 8.82 -14.24
CA ASP A 353 20.57 7.57 -13.49
C ASP A 353 21.48 6.53 -14.16
N LEU A 354 21.38 6.39 -15.49
CA LEU A 354 22.22 5.44 -16.24
C LEU A 354 23.69 5.86 -16.23
N GLU A 355 23.98 7.17 -16.27
CA GLU A 355 25.34 7.69 -16.09
C GLU A 355 25.88 7.36 -14.69
N ALA A 356 25.03 7.40 -13.66
CA ALA A 356 25.35 6.99 -12.30
C ALA A 356 25.35 5.46 -12.08
N GLY A 357 25.02 4.65 -13.10
CA GLY A 357 24.93 3.19 -12.99
C GLY A 357 23.69 2.68 -12.23
N ILE A 358 22.67 3.52 -12.06
CA ILE A 358 21.43 3.21 -11.34
C ILE A 358 20.40 2.60 -12.29
N ALA A 359 19.90 1.40 -11.94
CA ALA A 359 18.94 0.69 -12.76
C ALA A 359 17.47 1.07 -12.48
N HIS A 360 17.14 1.44 -11.24
CA HIS A 360 15.77 1.67 -10.77
C HIS A 360 15.31 3.10 -11.06
N VAL A 361 14.06 3.26 -11.51
CA VAL A 361 13.47 4.58 -11.80
C VAL A 361 13.21 5.38 -10.51
N VAL A 362 12.73 4.68 -9.49
CA VAL A 362 12.51 5.20 -8.14
C VAL A 362 13.48 4.49 -7.20
N HIS A 363 14.51 5.22 -6.77
CA HIS A 363 15.61 4.69 -5.97
C HIS A 363 15.89 5.59 -4.76
N GLN A 364 16.59 5.05 -3.78
CA GLN A 364 17.13 5.79 -2.63
C GLN A 364 18.29 6.69 -3.08
N THR A 365 18.77 7.58 -2.21
CA THR A 365 19.86 8.51 -2.55
C THR A 365 21.18 7.83 -2.88
N ASP A 366 21.39 6.61 -2.42
CA ASP A 366 22.54 5.74 -2.74
C ASP A 366 22.36 4.94 -4.05
N GLY A 367 21.22 5.07 -4.73
CA GLY A 367 20.90 4.32 -5.95
C GLY A 367 20.23 2.97 -5.71
N SER A 368 20.08 2.53 -4.45
CA SER A 368 19.45 1.25 -4.12
C SER A 368 17.93 1.27 -4.30
N ALA A 369 17.36 0.08 -4.52
CA ALA A 369 15.91 -0.08 -4.65
C ALA A 369 15.18 0.09 -3.30
N TYR A 370 13.92 0.52 -3.36
CA TYR A 370 13.05 0.51 -2.19
C TYR A 370 12.42 -0.88 -2.00
N ALA A 371 12.86 -1.62 -0.97
CA ALA A 371 12.28 -2.92 -0.60
C ALA A 371 10.80 -2.82 -0.17
N ALA A 372 10.44 -1.74 0.55
CA ALA A 372 9.08 -1.43 0.97
C ALA A 372 8.64 -0.03 0.49
N SER A 373 7.36 0.31 0.67
CA SER A 373 6.88 1.66 0.38
C SER A 373 7.61 2.70 1.25
N PRO A 374 8.11 3.81 0.71
CA PRO A 374 8.79 4.87 1.47
C PRO A 374 7.78 5.70 2.30
N ALA A 375 7.11 5.06 3.25
CA ALA A 375 5.98 5.62 3.99
C ALA A 375 6.35 6.87 4.79
N CYS A 376 7.53 6.88 5.42
CA CYS A 376 8.01 8.03 6.19
C CYS A 376 8.25 9.26 5.27
N VAL A 377 8.97 9.09 4.15
CA VAL A 377 9.23 10.19 3.21
C VAL A 377 7.93 10.67 2.56
N TRP A 378 7.02 9.76 2.21
CA TRP A 378 5.69 10.09 1.70
C TRP A 378 4.90 10.92 2.72
N GLY A 379 4.76 10.44 3.96
CA GLY A 379 4.03 11.13 5.02
C GLY A 379 4.58 12.54 5.28
N SER A 380 5.91 12.67 5.32
CA SER A 380 6.58 13.98 5.48
C SER A 380 6.27 14.95 4.33
N VAL A 381 6.18 14.47 3.08
CA VAL A 381 5.79 15.30 1.92
C VAL A 381 4.32 15.70 1.99
N ILE A 382 3.44 14.79 2.39
CA ILE A 382 1.99 15.06 2.51
C ILE A 382 1.70 16.07 3.62
N ALA A 383 2.38 15.93 4.77
CA ALA A 383 2.31 16.90 5.86
C ALA A 383 2.77 18.30 5.40
N ASP A 384 3.94 18.39 4.75
CA ASP A 384 4.44 19.67 4.21
C ASP A 384 3.57 20.23 3.07
N ALA A 385 2.72 19.42 2.44
CA ALA A 385 1.75 19.87 1.45
C ALA A 385 0.43 20.37 2.08
N GLY A 386 0.29 20.28 3.41
CA GLY A 386 -0.94 20.64 4.13
C GLY A 386 -2.11 19.75 3.73
N LEU A 387 -1.86 18.45 3.54
CA LEU A 387 -2.85 17.44 3.19
C LEU A 387 -2.95 16.40 4.32
N GLY A 388 -4.11 15.78 4.46
CA GLY A 388 -4.34 14.78 5.50
C GLY A 388 -3.77 13.39 5.18
N GLU A 389 -3.72 12.54 6.19
CA GLU A 389 -3.17 11.17 6.12
C GLU A 389 -3.95 10.23 5.20
N GLU A 390 -5.16 10.62 4.78
CA GLU A 390 -5.94 9.86 3.81
C GLU A 390 -5.27 9.80 2.42
N VAL A 391 -4.38 10.76 2.13
CA VAL A 391 -3.60 10.83 0.88
C VAL A 391 -2.45 9.83 0.91
N VAL A 392 -2.77 8.56 0.63
CA VAL A 392 -1.79 7.47 0.51
C VAL A 392 -1.31 7.28 -0.93
N PRO A 393 -0.18 6.59 -1.18
CA PRO A 393 0.33 6.37 -2.55
C PRO A 393 -0.69 5.79 -3.54
N HIS A 394 -1.66 4.99 -3.07
CA HIS A 394 -2.70 4.41 -3.91
C HIS A 394 -3.68 5.46 -4.47
N VAL A 395 -3.83 6.61 -3.80
CA VAL A 395 -4.67 7.74 -4.25
C VAL A 395 -4.22 8.25 -5.62
N LEU A 396 -2.93 8.15 -5.96
CA LEU A 396 -2.43 8.56 -7.28
C LEU A 396 -3.09 7.77 -8.43
N ARG A 397 -3.23 6.45 -8.27
CA ARG A 397 -3.91 5.60 -9.26
C ARG A 397 -5.39 5.96 -9.36
N HIS A 398 -6.04 6.17 -8.21
CA HIS A 398 -7.45 6.56 -8.19
C HIS A 398 -7.68 7.94 -8.82
N THR A 399 -6.76 8.87 -8.59
CA THR A 399 -6.71 10.20 -9.21
C THR A 399 -6.54 10.09 -10.72
N ALA A 400 -5.60 9.28 -11.21
CA ALA A 400 -5.40 9.07 -12.64
C ALA A 400 -6.66 8.52 -13.32
N ALA A 401 -7.31 7.52 -12.70
CA ALA A 401 -8.56 6.95 -13.21
C ALA A 401 -9.71 7.98 -13.21
N THR A 402 -9.83 8.77 -12.15
CA THR A 402 -10.86 9.82 -12.03
C THR A 402 -10.63 10.95 -13.03
N TRP A 403 -9.38 11.35 -13.29
CA TRP A 403 -9.06 12.36 -14.29
C TRP A 403 -9.34 11.89 -15.72
N LEU A 404 -9.13 10.61 -16.03
CA LEU A 404 -9.52 10.04 -17.32
C LEU A 404 -11.04 10.06 -17.51
N ARG A 405 -11.79 9.77 -16.42
CA ARG A 405 -13.25 9.89 -16.42
C ARG A 405 -13.72 11.33 -16.67
N ILE A 406 -13.19 12.29 -15.92
CA ILE A 406 -13.52 13.71 -16.09
C ILE A 406 -13.17 14.15 -17.52
N GLY A 407 -12.06 13.65 -18.06
CA GLY A 407 -11.65 13.85 -19.45
C GLY A 407 -12.46 13.05 -20.48
N ARG A 408 -13.56 12.39 -20.09
CA ARG A 408 -14.46 11.61 -20.96
C ARG A 408 -13.74 10.54 -21.79
N THR A 409 -12.69 9.95 -21.25
CA THR A 409 -11.99 8.86 -21.93
C THR A 409 -12.87 7.62 -21.92
N ASP A 410 -12.92 6.91 -23.05
CA ASP A 410 -13.59 5.62 -23.13
C ASP A 410 -13.09 4.66 -22.03
N VAL A 411 -14.02 3.92 -21.43
CA VAL A 411 -13.74 3.08 -20.26
C VAL A 411 -12.74 1.98 -20.59
N ARG A 412 -12.83 1.40 -21.79
CA ARG A 412 -11.90 0.35 -22.23
C ARG A 412 -10.51 0.94 -22.50
N ALA A 413 -10.44 2.06 -23.22
CA ALA A 413 -9.18 2.77 -23.44
C ALA A 413 -8.51 3.18 -22.12
N ALA A 414 -9.29 3.63 -21.14
CA ALA A 414 -8.79 3.93 -19.79
C ALA A 414 -8.30 2.67 -19.06
N ALA A 415 -9.00 1.54 -19.19
CA ALA A 415 -8.59 0.26 -18.61
C ALA A 415 -7.26 -0.24 -19.20
N ASP A 416 -7.12 -0.17 -20.52
CA ASP A 416 -5.90 -0.54 -21.25
C ASP A 416 -4.72 0.35 -20.84
N LEU A 417 -4.95 1.67 -20.74
CA LEU A 417 -3.92 2.61 -20.31
C LEU A 417 -3.48 2.37 -18.85
N LEU A 418 -4.42 2.09 -17.94
CA LEU A 418 -4.13 1.89 -16.51
C LEU A 418 -3.68 0.46 -16.18
N GLY A 419 -3.70 -0.45 -17.16
CA GLY A 419 -3.35 -1.86 -17.01
C GLY A 419 -4.22 -2.57 -15.97
N MET A 420 -5.55 -2.44 -16.05
CA MET A 420 -6.50 -3.20 -15.23
C MET A 420 -7.72 -3.66 -16.03
N SER A 421 -8.53 -4.53 -15.42
CA SER A 421 -9.77 -4.97 -16.03
C SER A 421 -10.80 -3.83 -16.14
N VAL A 422 -11.66 -3.91 -17.15
CA VAL A 422 -12.76 -2.96 -17.38
C VAL A 422 -13.65 -2.88 -16.15
N GLN A 423 -13.98 -4.01 -15.52
CA GLN A 423 -14.80 -4.04 -14.29
C GLN A 423 -14.18 -3.23 -13.14
N ALA A 424 -12.84 -3.24 -13.02
CA ALA A 424 -12.15 -2.45 -12.01
C ALA A 424 -12.24 -0.94 -12.29
N VAL A 425 -12.18 -0.52 -13.56
CA VAL A 425 -12.36 0.88 -13.97
C VAL A 425 -13.80 1.32 -13.79
N VAL A 426 -14.78 0.50 -14.18
CA VAL A 426 -16.22 0.78 -13.99
C VAL A 426 -16.53 1.03 -12.52
N ARG A 427 -15.97 0.24 -11.61
CA ARG A 427 -16.14 0.47 -10.16
C ARG A 427 -15.64 1.84 -9.70
N ILE A 428 -14.60 2.38 -10.34
CA ILE A 428 -14.09 3.73 -10.07
C ILE A 428 -14.97 4.78 -10.74
N TYR A 429 -15.37 4.55 -11.99
CA TYR A 429 -16.24 5.45 -12.75
C TYR A 429 -17.65 5.57 -12.14
N GLY A 430 -18.12 4.54 -11.44
CA GLY A 430 -19.38 4.55 -10.72
C GLY A 430 -19.39 5.39 -9.44
N GLN A 431 -18.26 5.97 -9.01
CA GLN A 431 -18.24 6.88 -7.86
C GLN A 431 -18.74 8.27 -8.26
N TRP A 432 -19.55 8.91 -7.42
CA TRP A 432 -20.08 10.24 -7.71
C TRP A 432 -18.97 11.30 -7.58
N THR A 433 -18.89 12.23 -8.54
CA THR A 433 -17.99 13.39 -8.49
C THR A 433 -18.73 14.62 -9.02
N LEU A 434 -18.70 15.72 -8.27
CA LEU A 434 -19.32 17.00 -8.67
C LEU A 434 -18.73 17.49 -10.00
N GLU A 435 -17.41 17.44 -10.17
CA GLU A 435 -16.75 17.87 -11.42
C GLU A 435 -17.19 17.03 -12.63
N GLY A 436 -17.52 15.76 -12.41
CA GLY A 436 -18.10 14.88 -13.44
C GLY A 436 -19.58 15.18 -13.70
N GLN A 437 -20.33 15.63 -12.68
CA GLN A 437 -21.72 16.08 -12.82
C GLN A 437 -21.79 17.42 -13.54
N ASP A 438 -20.94 18.39 -13.21
CA ASP A 438 -20.84 19.68 -13.92
C ASP A 438 -20.58 19.42 -15.40
N THR A 439 -19.61 18.56 -15.67
CA THR A 439 -19.26 18.14 -17.03
C THR A 439 -20.43 17.47 -17.76
N ALA A 440 -21.24 16.66 -17.08
CA ALA A 440 -22.41 15.98 -17.64
C ALA A 440 -23.62 16.93 -17.79
N ALA A 441 -23.79 17.86 -16.85
CA ALA A 441 -24.80 18.91 -16.88
C ALA A 441 -24.52 19.88 -18.04
N ASP A 442 -23.26 20.25 -18.27
CA ASP A 442 -22.82 20.98 -19.45
C ASP A 442 -23.16 20.23 -20.74
N GLU A 443 -22.96 18.90 -20.81
CA GLU A 443 -23.36 18.15 -22.01
C GLU A 443 -24.87 18.19 -22.25
N LEU A 444 -25.66 18.10 -21.17
CA LEU A 444 -27.10 18.20 -21.25
C LEU A 444 -27.55 19.61 -21.67
N GLY A 445 -26.86 20.66 -21.21
CA GLY A 445 -27.15 22.05 -21.56
C GLY A 445 -26.69 22.46 -22.97
N TYR A 446 -25.56 21.94 -23.44
CA TYR A 446 -24.99 22.27 -24.76
C TYR A 446 -25.32 21.25 -25.86
N GLY A 447 -25.99 20.14 -25.54
CA GLY A 447 -26.57 19.21 -26.51
C GLY A 447 -25.56 18.52 -27.43
N LYS A 448 -24.35 18.16 -26.96
CA LYS A 448 -23.42 17.37 -27.78
C LYS A 448 -24.03 16.00 -28.11
N GLY A 449 -24.51 15.85 -29.34
CA GLY A 449 -25.06 14.60 -29.87
C GLY A 449 -26.59 14.55 -29.99
N ILE A 450 -27.31 15.55 -29.47
CA ILE A 450 -28.71 15.78 -29.82
C ILE A 450 -28.66 16.69 -31.04
N LYS A 451 -29.28 16.28 -32.17
CA LYS A 451 -29.46 17.19 -33.31
C LYS A 451 -30.06 18.48 -32.75
N ALA A 452 -29.42 19.62 -33.01
CA ALA A 452 -29.74 20.93 -32.42
C ALA A 452 -31.21 21.36 -32.57
N ASP A 453 -32.01 20.62 -33.35
CA ASP A 453 -33.41 20.87 -33.63
C ASP A 453 -34.39 20.39 -32.54
N VAL A 454 -33.92 19.69 -31.48
CA VAL A 454 -34.83 19.07 -30.49
C VAL A 454 -34.73 19.67 -29.08
N PHE A 455 -33.77 20.54 -28.79
CA PHE A 455 -33.71 21.22 -27.48
C PHE A 455 -34.37 22.60 -27.58
N VAL A 456 -35.53 22.71 -26.91
CA VAL A 456 -36.46 23.85 -26.83
C VAL A 456 -35.79 25.23 -26.94
N GLY A 457 -36.12 25.97 -28.00
CA GLY A 457 -35.81 27.40 -28.15
C GLY A 457 -35.52 27.81 -29.59
N GLY A 458 -36.52 28.36 -30.28
CA GLY A 458 -36.50 28.65 -31.71
C GLY A 458 -35.33 29.50 -32.21
N LYS A 459 -35.15 29.48 -33.55
CA LYS A 459 -34.23 30.31 -34.33
C LYS A 459 -34.03 31.69 -33.69
N ARG A 460 -32.80 31.99 -33.22
CA ARG A 460 -32.41 33.38 -32.97
C ARG A 460 -32.53 34.13 -34.30
N PRO A 461 -33.32 35.22 -34.40
CA PRO A 461 -33.27 36.07 -35.59
C PRO A 461 -31.86 36.67 -35.69
N LYS A 462 -31.28 36.67 -36.89
CA LYS A 462 -29.98 37.29 -37.16
C LYS A 462 -30.04 38.77 -36.75
N PRO A 463 -28.99 39.33 -36.12
CA PRO A 463 -28.95 40.76 -35.87
C PRO A 463 -28.99 41.50 -37.22
N LYS A 464 -29.89 42.48 -37.36
CA LYS A 464 -29.87 43.41 -38.50
C LYS A 464 -28.58 44.23 -38.40
N THR A 465 -27.84 44.30 -39.51
CA THR A 465 -26.66 45.14 -39.66
C THR A 465 -27.06 46.60 -39.52
N GLU A 466 -26.56 47.29 -38.50
CA GLU A 466 -26.72 48.75 -38.38
C GLU A 466 -25.78 49.45 -39.38
N PRO A 467 -26.23 50.54 -40.05
CA PRO A 467 -25.41 51.30 -40.97
C PRO A 467 -24.36 52.14 -40.22
N LYS A 468 -23.17 52.22 -40.80
CA LYS A 468 -21.97 52.90 -40.31
C LYS A 468 -22.22 54.40 -40.06
N PRO A 469 -21.80 54.99 -38.93
CA PRO A 469 -21.92 56.44 -38.74
C PRO A 469 -20.74 57.19 -39.40
N GLU A 470 -21.07 58.33 -40.04
CA GLU A 470 -20.15 59.29 -40.66
C GLU A 470 -19.35 60.12 -39.63
N PRO A 471 -18.18 60.69 -40.01
CA PRO A 471 -17.27 61.33 -39.07
C PRO A 471 -17.71 62.77 -38.72
N LYS A 472 -17.59 63.17 -37.45
CA LYS A 472 -17.84 64.55 -36.98
C LYS A 472 -16.53 65.34 -36.71
N PRO A 473 -16.53 66.68 -36.92
CA PRO A 473 -15.33 67.53 -36.89
C PRO A 473 -14.99 68.13 -35.50
N GLU A 474 -13.79 68.74 -35.42
CA GLU A 474 -13.04 69.25 -34.24
C GLU A 474 -13.64 70.47 -33.47
N PRO A 475 -13.15 70.79 -32.24
CA PRO A 475 -13.87 71.60 -31.23
C PRO A 475 -13.31 73.03 -30.97
N LYS A 476 -14.13 73.92 -30.35
CA LYS A 476 -13.78 75.09 -29.49
C LYS A 476 -15.03 75.92 -29.07
N PRO A 477 -14.99 76.85 -28.08
CA PRO A 477 -14.57 76.77 -26.67
C PRO A 477 -15.68 77.23 -25.66
N GLU A 478 -15.40 77.11 -24.35
CA GLU A 478 -16.26 77.39 -23.17
C GLU A 478 -16.70 78.86 -22.96
N PRO A 479 -17.66 79.08 -22.03
CA PRO A 479 -17.36 79.96 -20.89
C PRO A 479 -17.84 79.48 -19.50
N THR A 480 -17.04 79.76 -18.47
CA THR A 480 -17.34 79.77 -17.00
C THR A 480 -17.97 81.14 -16.59
N PRO A 481 -18.67 81.33 -15.42
CA PRO A 481 -18.12 81.13 -14.05
C PRO A 481 -19.07 80.69 -12.87
N GLU A 482 -18.46 80.01 -11.88
CA GLU A 482 -18.52 80.06 -10.37
C GLU A 482 -19.81 80.30 -9.51
N PRO A 483 -19.80 80.11 -8.16
CA PRO A 483 -19.41 78.95 -7.32
C PRO A 483 -20.43 78.64 -6.17
N THR A 484 -20.42 77.44 -5.56
CA THR A 484 -21.00 77.23 -4.20
C THR A 484 -20.22 76.18 -3.39
N ALA A 485 -20.05 76.47 -2.10
CA ALA A 485 -19.12 75.90 -1.11
C ALA A 485 -19.47 74.46 -0.60
N PRO A 486 -18.57 73.80 0.17
CA PRO A 486 -18.53 72.34 0.32
C PRO A 486 -19.29 71.79 1.54
N ALA A 487 -19.77 70.54 1.44
CA ALA A 487 -20.28 69.75 2.57
C ALA A 487 -19.29 68.63 2.98
N SER A 488 -19.20 68.41 4.30
CA SER A 488 -18.23 67.60 5.05
C SER A 488 -18.34 66.06 4.85
N PRO A 489 -17.26 65.31 5.19
CA PRO A 489 -17.16 63.85 4.97
C PRO A 489 -17.79 63.00 6.09
N GLU A 490 -18.49 61.94 5.70
CA GLU A 490 -18.99 60.89 6.61
C GLU A 490 -17.85 59.97 7.11
N ARG A 491 -17.90 59.65 8.42
CA ARG A 491 -16.94 58.81 9.15
C ARG A 491 -17.37 57.35 9.17
N VAL A 492 -16.38 56.47 8.97
CA VAL A 492 -16.44 55.02 9.21
C VAL A 492 -16.37 54.75 10.73
N PRO A 493 -17.19 53.85 11.31
CA PRO A 493 -17.16 53.59 12.75
C PRO A 493 -15.98 52.68 13.17
N ALA A 494 -15.22 53.14 14.15
CA ALA A 494 -14.18 52.41 14.86
C ALA A 494 -14.78 51.63 16.05
N PHE A 495 -14.40 50.37 16.21
CA PHE A 495 -14.75 49.53 17.36
C PHE A 495 -13.57 49.54 18.35
N ALA A 496 -13.81 50.02 19.57
CA ALA A 496 -12.84 50.10 20.67
C ALA A 496 -12.94 48.85 21.58
N PRO A 497 -11.87 48.50 22.33
CA PRO A 497 -11.73 47.22 23.04
C PRO A 497 -12.31 47.24 24.47
N MET A 498 -12.58 46.05 25.01
CA MET A 498 -12.90 45.82 26.43
C MET A 498 -11.88 44.86 27.08
N PRO A 499 -11.73 44.88 28.41
CA PRO A 499 -10.43 44.83 29.09
C PRO A 499 -10.03 43.45 29.65
N ALA A 500 -8.76 43.40 30.09
CA ALA A 500 -8.10 42.26 30.72
C ALA A 500 -8.77 41.79 32.01
N MET A 501 -8.92 40.46 32.15
CA MET A 501 -9.15 39.80 33.43
C MET A 501 -7.97 38.88 33.72
N ALA A 502 -7.28 39.17 34.81
CA ALA A 502 -6.21 38.37 35.37
C ALA A 502 -6.78 37.10 36.02
N MET A 503 -6.21 35.94 35.67
CA MET A 503 -6.27 34.73 36.48
C MET A 503 -4.86 34.15 36.51
N SER A 504 -4.36 33.98 37.72
CA SER A 504 -2.98 33.69 38.06
C SER A 504 -2.84 32.32 38.72
N TYR A 505 -1.74 31.63 38.39
CA TYR A 505 -1.10 30.49 39.07
C TYR A 505 -1.82 29.12 38.99
N GLY A 506 -1.13 27.98 38.79
CA GLY A 506 0.31 27.74 38.87
C GLY A 506 0.77 26.51 38.09
N TRP A 507 1.95 26.63 37.47
CA TRP A 507 2.74 25.54 36.93
C TRP A 507 3.94 25.32 37.84
N ALA A 508 4.12 24.09 38.30
CA ALA A 508 5.32 23.63 38.97
C ALA A 508 6.32 23.11 37.92
N GLU A 509 7.54 23.62 37.94
CA GLU A 509 8.67 23.06 37.20
C GLU A 509 9.16 21.76 37.84
N PRO A 510 9.91 20.94 37.10
CA PRO A 510 11.32 20.84 37.49
C PRO A 510 12.29 20.99 36.33
N ALA A 511 13.33 21.76 36.60
CA ALA A 511 14.55 21.86 35.83
C ALA A 511 15.40 20.57 35.93
N TRP A 512 16.17 20.28 34.87
CA TRP A 512 17.64 20.33 34.85
C TRP A 512 18.22 19.53 33.66
N THR A 513 19.04 20.24 32.89
CA THR A 513 20.32 19.85 32.29
C THR A 513 20.48 18.62 31.40
N GLY A 514 21.08 18.88 30.24
CA GLY A 514 21.74 17.86 29.43
C GLY A 514 22.24 18.42 28.10
N VAL A 515 23.15 19.40 28.13
CA VAL A 515 23.92 19.79 26.94
C VAL A 515 24.87 18.64 26.62
N SER A 516 24.65 17.96 25.49
CA SER A 516 25.64 17.06 24.90
C SER A 516 26.14 17.66 23.61
N THR A 517 27.34 18.23 23.68
CA THR A 517 28.19 18.58 22.54
C THR A 517 28.61 17.30 21.82
N PHE A 518 28.14 17.09 20.59
CA PHE A 518 28.74 16.13 19.68
C PHE A 518 29.40 16.84 18.51
N ALA A 519 30.70 16.55 18.39
CA ALA A 519 31.63 17.11 17.44
C ALA A 519 31.27 16.80 15.97
N THR A 520 31.44 17.80 15.13
CA THR A 520 31.46 17.69 13.67
C THR A 520 32.67 16.87 13.19
N PRO A 521 32.49 15.85 12.34
CA PRO A 521 33.60 15.30 11.58
C PRO A 521 33.87 16.11 10.31
N THR A 522 35.15 16.40 10.15
CA THR A 522 35.87 17.11 9.11
C THR A 522 35.49 16.72 7.69
N ALA A 523 35.34 17.74 6.83
CA ALA A 523 35.12 17.60 5.41
C ALA A 523 36.32 16.92 4.71
N ILE A 524 36.08 15.77 4.09
CA ILE A 524 37.02 15.18 3.13
C ILE A 524 36.72 15.76 1.74
N VAL A 525 37.61 16.61 1.27
CA VAL A 525 37.65 17.15 -0.09
C VAL A 525 38.15 16.06 -1.04
N VAL A 526 37.33 15.66 -2.01
CA VAL A 526 37.74 14.77 -3.12
C VAL A 526 37.81 15.60 -4.41
N PRO A 527 38.94 15.60 -5.14
CA PRO A 527 39.08 16.42 -6.35
C PRO A 527 38.36 15.79 -7.55
N ARG A 528 37.73 16.64 -8.35
CA ARG A 528 37.11 16.30 -9.64
C ARG A 528 38.19 15.94 -10.67
N GLY A 529 38.36 14.64 -10.94
CA GLY A 529 39.14 14.14 -12.07
C GLY A 529 38.23 13.77 -13.25
N SER A 530 38.41 14.46 -14.38
CA SER A 530 37.79 14.15 -15.66
C SER A 530 38.30 12.81 -16.21
N ARG A 531 37.40 11.85 -16.47
CA ARG A 531 37.74 10.66 -17.29
C ARG A 531 36.60 10.32 -18.24
N ARG A 532 36.79 10.70 -19.52
CA ARG A 532 36.11 10.09 -20.67
C ARG A 532 36.39 8.59 -20.66
N ARG A 533 35.40 7.76 -20.35
CA ARG A 533 35.40 6.31 -20.65
C ARG A 533 34.29 5.97 -21.65
N THR A 534 34.67 6.06 -22.92
CA THR A 534 34.33 5.16 -24.03
C THR A 534 33.10 4.22 -23.89
N ARG A 535 31.98 4.67 -24.45
CA ARG A 535 30.99 4.06 -25.39
C ARG A 535 30.87 2.54 -25.67
N ARG A 536 31.52 1.61 -24.94
CA ARG A 536 31.48 0.16 -25.28
C ARG A 536 30.47 -0.68 -24.48
N ILE A 537 29.91 -0.17 -23.38
CA ILE A 537 28.97 -0.92 -22.52
C ILE A 537 27.51 -0.85 -23.02
N THR A 538 27.18 0.13 -23.88
CA THR A 538 25.81 0.37 -24.38
C THR A 538 25.34 -0.62 -25.46
N ALA A 539 26.23 -1.28 -26.19
CA ALA A 539 25.86 -2.15 -27.31
C ALA A 539 25.33 -3.52 -26.86
N THR A 540 26.00 -4.16 -25.89
CA THR A 540 25.61 -5.48 -25.36
C THR A 540 24.32 -5.43 -24.55
N ARG A 541 24.06 -4.30 -23.86
CA ARG A 541 22.80 -4.06 -23.12
C ARG A 541 21.61 -3.77 -24.04
N ARG A 542 21.79 -2.97 -25.10
CA ARG A 542 20.75 -2.75 -26.14
C ARG A 542 20.34 -4.04 -26.85
N GLY A 543 21.29 -4.96 -27.09
CA GLY A 543 21.03 -6.26 -27.69
C GLY A 543 20.03 -7.11 -26.89
N ARG A 544 20.18 -7.15 -25.56
CA ARG A 544 19.23 -7.83 -24.65
C ARG A 544 17.87 -7.13 -24.60
N GLN A 545 17.84 -5.80 -24.60
CA GLN A 545 16.61 -5.02 -24.63
C GLN A 545 15.75 -5.33 -25.86
N MET A 546 16.36 -5.44 -27.04
CA MET A 546 15.66 -5.78 -28.28
C MET A 546 15.11 -7.22 -28.28
N THR A 547 15.82 -8.17 -27.66
CA THR A 547 15.36 -9.57 -27.58
C THR A 547 14.12 -9.73 -26.71
N TYR A 548 14.00 -8.95 -25.63
CA TYR A 548 12.78 -8.94 -24.80
C TYR A 548 11.60 -8.26 -25.48
N LEU A 549 11.82 -7.11 -26.12
CA LEU A 549 10.76 -6.35 -26.80
C LEU A 549 10.19 -7.09 -28.03
N GLN A 550 11.01 -7.87 -28.74
CA GLN A 550 10.56 -8.66 -29.90
C GLN A 550 9.65 -9.85 -29.52
N ARG A 551 9.79 -10.42 -28.30
CA ARG A 551 8.96 -11.57 -27.85
C ARG A 551 7.49 -11.20 -27.63
N ASP A 552 7.18 -9.97 -27.22
CA ASP A 552 5.80 -9.52 -27.00
C ASP A 552 5.10 -9.10 -28.30
N VAL A 553 5.82 -8.57 -29.29
CA VAL A 553 5.23 -8.23 -30.60
C VAL A 553 4.75 -9.48 -31.35
N LEU A 554 5.41 -10.63 -31.13
CA LEU A 554 5.03 -11.92 -31.70
C LEU A 554 3.90 -12.64 -30.94
N LYS A 555 3.57 -12.23 -29.71
CA LYS A 555 2.45 -12.79 -28.92
C LYS A 555 1.19 -11.92 -28.92
N ALA A 556 1.30 -10.68 -29.41
CA ALA A 556 0.19 -9.72 -29.53
C ALA A 556 -0.39 -9.64 -30.96
N ARG A 557 0.16 -10.42 -31.90
CA ARG A 557 -0.50 -10.84 -33.14
C ARG A 557 -1.06 -12.24 -32.91
#